data_AF-U4KJR8-F1
#
_entry.id   AF-U4KJR8-F1
#
_cell.length_a   1.000
_cell.length_b   1.000
_cell.length_c   1.000
_cell.angle_alpha   90.00
_cell.angle_beta   90.00
_cell.angle_gamma   90.00
#
_symmetry.space_group_name_H-M   'P 1'
#
loop_
_entity.id
_entity.type
_entity.pdbx_description
1 polymer ?
#
loop_
_entity_poly.entity_id
_entity_poly.type
_entity_poly.pdbx_seq_one_letter_code
_entity_poly.pdbx_strand_id
1 'polypeptide(L)'
;MMNKEKKLIIGTVGYILVMVAIAIIRDNAADHMKTALLLVTRIMVIALIVFFILAAYMIAHIIKKNNKEFQQKVIDKKYDELLVITKAKSEKYYFGRLIINSKFNLLVILFILGKNDEAFELLNHTYWRTYSNGVVFYRVLELLYKDKIDEAKKIREKLRRIKHQENNLAIIDHIISFKQDNQENEKLTKSIYPIVREMCSNNKTTHKLNEL
;
A
#
# COMPACT_ATOMS: atom_id res chain seq x y z
N MET A 1 -5.01 -8.82 26.33
CA MET A 1 -6.05 -9.37 25.40
C MET A 1 -5.40 -9.66 24.05
N MET A 2 -5.33 -10.91 23.59
CA MET A 2 -4.57 -11.27 22.38
C MET A 2 -5.27 -10.73 21.11
N ASN A 3 -4.54 -9.98 20.27
CA ASN A 3 -5.06 -9.39 19.02
C ASN A 3 -5.71 -10.47 18.14
N LYS A 4 -6.87 -10.18 17.52
CA LYS A 4 -7.64 -11.15 16.72
C LYS A 4 -6.79 -11.79 15.61
N GLU A 5 -5.84 -11.04 15.08
CA GLU A 5 -4.90 -11.52 14.05
C GLU A 5 -3.90 -12.55 14.60
N LYS A 6 -3.35 -12.34 15.81
CA LYS A 6 -2.46 -13.31 16.46
C LYS A 6 -3.16 -14.64 16.73
N LYS A 7 -4.42 -14.59 17.19
CA LYS A 7 -5.26 -15.78 17.37
C LYS A 7 -5.42 -16.54 16.05
N LEU A 8 -5.60 -15.80 14.95
CA LEU A 8 -5.75 -16.36 13.62
C LEU A 8 -4.46 -17.06 13.16
N ILE A 9 -3.30 -16.42 13.31
CA ILE A 9 -1.99 -17.01 12.98
C ILE A 9 -1.72 -18.28 13.79
N ILE A 10 -1.89 -18.23 15.12
CA ILE A 10 -1.67 -19.39 15.99
C ILE A 10 -2.64 -20.52 15.64
N GLY A 11 -3.90 -20.20 15.36
CA GLY A 11 -4.90 -21.18 14.93
C GLY A 11 -4.52 -21.83 13.59
N THR A 12 -4.06 -21.06 12.62
CA THR A 12 -3.61 -21.59 11.32
C THR A 12 -2.37 -22.48 11.46
N VAL A 13 -1.37 -22.07 12.22
CA VAL A 13 -0.16 -22.87 12.45
C VAL A 13 -0.52 -24.18 13.16
N GLY A 14 -1.32 -24.12 14.23
CA GLY A 14 -1.79 -25.31 14.93
C GLY A 14 -2.56 -26.26 14.02
N TYR A 15 -3.43 -25.72 13.17
CA TYR A 15 -4.20 -26.51 12.20
C TYR A 15 -3.31 -27.24 11.19
N ILE A 16 -2.30 -26.54 10.64
CA ILE A 16 -1.32 -27.13 9.72
C ILE A 16 -0.52 -28.24 10.40
N LEU A 17 -0.08 -28.04 11.66
CA LEU A 17 0.63 -29.07 12.41
C LEU A 17 -0.21 -30.33 12.62
N VAL A 18 -1.51 -30.19 12.90
CA VAL A 18 -2.43 -31.33 12.99
C VAL A 18 -2.55 -32.05 11.65
N MET A 19 -2.64 -31.31 10.54
CA MET A 19 -2.66 -31.92 9.20
C MET A 19 -1.39 -32.71 8.88
N VAL A 20 -0.21 -32.18 9.25
CA VAL A 20 1.08 -32.87 9.08
C VAL A 20 1.11 -34.14 9.92
N ALA A 21 0.66 -34.10 11.18
CA ALA A 21 0.59 -35.28 12.04
C ALA A 21 -0.33 -36.35 11.44
N ILE A 22 -1.52 -35.97 10.93
CA ILE A 22 -2.45 -36.89 10.28
C ILE A 22 -1.83 -37.51 9.02
N ALA A 23 -1.07 -36.74 8.23
CA ALA A 23 -0.36 -37.27 7.07
C ALA A 23 0.70 -38.31 7.46
N ILE A 24 1.50 -38.03 8.50
CA ILE A 24 2.52 -38.98 9.02
C ILE A 24 1.86 -40.26 9.57
N ILE A 25 0.74 -40.12 10.29
CA ILE A 25 -0.02 -41.28 10.80
C ILE A 25 -0.56 -42.12 9.65
N ARG A 26 -1.08 -41.48 8.59
CA ARG A 26 -1.61 -42.16 7.41
C ARG A 26 -0.55 -43.00 6.70
N ASP A 27 0.68 -42.51 6.59
CA ASP A 27 1.76 -43.24 5.92
C ASP A 27 2.14 -44.53 6.65
N ASN A 28 1.91 -44.59 7.97
CA ASN A 28 2.18 -45.76 8.81
C ASN A 28 0.92 -46.61 9.13
N ALA A 29 -0.25 -46.23 8.61
CA ALA A 29 -1.52 -46.88 8.94
C ALA A 29 -1.77 -48.14 8.10
N ALA A 30 -2.60 -49.06 8.61
CA ALA A 30 -3.09 -50.21 7.83
C ALA A 30 -3.99 -49.76 6.67
N ASP A 31 -4.05 -50.53 5.58
CA ASP A 31 -4.69 -50.11 4.32
C ASP A 31 -6.17 -49.70 4.46
N HIS A 32 -6.93 -50.38 5.32
CA HIS A 32 -8.33 -50.05 5.58
C HIS A 32 -8.51 -48.69 6.29
N MET A 33 -7.51 -48.23 7.04
CA MET A 33 -7.52 -46.91 7.70
C MET A 33 -7.01 -45.79 6.79
N LYS A 34 -6.18 -46.10 5.79
CA LYS A 34 -5.62 -45.10 4.86
C LYS A 34 -6.70 -44.32 4.12
N THR A 35 -7.78 -44.99 3.70
CA THR A 35 -8.90 -44.37 2.98
C THR A 35 -9.69 -43.39 3.86
N ALA A 36 -9.93 -43.75 5.13
CA ALA A 36 -10.58 -42.85 6.08
C ALA A 36 -9.72 -41.62 6.40
N LEU A 37 -8.41 -41.83 6.63
CA LEU A 37 -7.46 -40.73 6.90
C LEU A 37 -7.28 -39.81 5.68
N LEU A 38 -7.35 -40.35 4.46
CA LEU A 38 -7.37 -39.55 3.23
C LEU A 38 -8.61 -38.65 3.18
N LEU A 39 -9.80 -39.18 3.50
CA LEU A 39 -11.04 -38.41 3.52
C LEU A 39 -10.99 -37.28 4.56
N VAL A 40 -10.52 -37.58 5.77
CA VAL A 40 -10.31 -36.58 6.84
C VAL A 40 -9.37 -35.47 6.36
N THR A 41 -8.24 -35.82 5.75
CA THR A 41 -7.28 -34.86 5.22
C THR A 41 -7.92 -33.96 4.16
N ARG A 42 -8.73 -34.52 3.24
CA ARG A 42 -9.45 -33.75 2.21
C ARG A 42 -10.46 -32.77 2.82
N ILE A 43 -11.25 -33.21 3.80
CA ILE A 43 -12.19 -32.33 4.51
C ILE A 43 -11.42 -31.20 5.20
N MET A 44 -10.27 -31.50 5.81
CA MET A 44 -9.43 -30.50 6.45
C MET A 44 -8.85 -29.49 5.46
N VAL A 45 -8.39 -29.92 4.28
CA VAL A 45 -7.96 -29.02 3.21
C VAL A 45 -9.09 -28.09 2.79
N ILE A 46 -10.31 -28.62 2.58
CA ILE A 46 -11.47 -27.81 2.20
C ILE A 46 -11.80 -26.79 3.29
N ALA A 47 -11.83 -27.20 4.55
CA ALA A 47 -12.06 -26.32 5.68
C ALA A 47 -11.00 -25.21 5.77
N LEU A 48 -9.74 -25.53 5.51
CA LEU A 48 -8.64 -24.57 5.46
C LEU A 48 -8.82 -23.55 4.31
N ILE A 49 -9.24 -24.00 3.13
CA ILE A 49 -9.55 -23.10 1.99
C ILE A 49 -10.69 -22.15 2.36
N VAL A 50 -11.80 -22.67 2.90
CA VAL A 50 -12.94 -21.85 3.34
C VAL A 50 -12.49 -20.81 4.38
N PHE A 51 -11.66 -21.22 5.35
CA PHE A 51 -11.09 -20.33 6.35
C PHE A 51 -10.26 -19.20 5.72
N PHE A 52 -9.39 -19.50 4.74
CA PHE A 52 -8.61 -18.48 4.04
C PHE A 52 -9.49 -17.51 3.25
N ILE A 53 -10.58 -17.98 2.64
CA ILE A 53 -11.56 -17.13 1.94
C ILE A 53 -12.22 -16.17 2.94
N LEU A 54 -12.68 -16.67 4.09
CA LEU A 54 -13.28 -15.85 5.14
C LEU A 54 -12.29 -14.83 5.71
N ALA A 55 -11.04 -15.23 5.95
CA ALA A 55 -9.98 -14.33 6.40
C ALA A 55 -9.70 -13.23 5.38
N ALA A 56 -9.65 -13.56 4.09
CA ALA A 56 -9.48 -12.58 3.02
C ALA A 56 -10.64 -11.58 2.96
N TYR A 57 -11.89 -12.05 3.13
CA TYR A 57 -13.07 -11.19 3.20
C TYR A 57 -13.03 -10.24 4.41
N MET A 58 -12.67 -10.77 5.58
CA MET A 58 -12.49 -9.98 6.80
C MET A 58 -11.43 -8.88 6.62
N ILE A 59 -10.27 -9.23 6.04
CA ILE A 59 -9.20 -8.26 5.75
C ILE A 59 -9.70 -7.17 4.79
N ALA A 60 -10.41 -7.54 3.73
CA ALA A 60 -10.97 -6.58 2.78
C ALA A 60 -11.97 -5.62 3.46
N HIS A 61 -12.81 -6.14 4.35
CA HIS A 61 -13.75 -5.34 5.12
C HIS A 61 -13.04 -4.34 6.07
N ILE A 62 -11.99 -4.78 6.78
CA ILE A 62 -11.18 -3.91 7.64
C ILE A 62 -10.52 -2.80 6.83
N ILE A 63 -9.93 -3.12 5.67
CA ILE A 63 -9.33 -2.12 4.76
C ILE A 63 -10.38 -1.08 4.34
N LYS A 64 -11.56 -1.53 3.91
CA LYS A 64 -12.64 -0.63 3.49
C LYS A 64 -13.05 0.32 4.62
N LYS A 65 -13.20 -0.19 5.85
CA LYS A 65 -13.50 0.62 7.03
C LYS A 65 -12.40 1.64 7.33
N ASN A 66 -11.14 1.18 7.36
CA ASN A 66 -9.98 2.04 7.62
C ASN A 66 -9.85 3.16 6.58
N ASN A 67 -10.09 2.88 5.30
CA ASN A 67 -9.98 3.88 4.24
C ASN A 67 -11.11 4.91 4.31
N LYS A 68 -12.33 4.52 4.70
CA LYS A 68 -13.42 5.48 4.98
C LYS A 68 -13.08 6.40 6.16
N GLU A 69 -12.59 5.82 7.26
CA GLU A 69 -12.16 6.59 8.44
C GLU A 69 -11.03 7.56 8.09
N PHE A 70 -10.05 7.09 7.31
CA PHE A 70 -8.95 7.90 6.82
C PHE A 70 -9.44 9.09 5.98
N GLN A 71 -10.27 8.83 4.98
CA GLN A 71 -10.83 9.86 4.10
C GLN A 71 -11.61 10.91 4.89
N GLN A 72 -12.45 10.50 5.84
CA GLN A 72 -13.21 11.43 6.67
C GLN A 72 -12.28 12.33 7.49
N LYS A 73 -11.27 11.75 8.16
CA LYS A 73 -10.33 12.54 8.95
C LYS A 73 -9.45 13.48 8.10
N VAL A 74 -9.15 13.11 6.85
CA VAL A 74 -8.45 13.99 5.90
C VAL A 74 -9.32 15.20 5.54
N ILE A 75 -10.62 14.98 5.28
CA ILE A 75 -11.60 16.06 5.03
C ILE A 75 -11.72 16.96 6.26
N ASP A 76 -11.78 16.37 7.46
CA ASP A 76 -11.83 17.09 8.73
C ASP A 76 -10.48 17.76 9.12
N LYS A 77 -9.44 17.60 8.30
CA LYS A 77 -8.08 18.13 8.52
C LYS A 77 -7.41 17.68 9.83
N LYS A 78 -7.76 16.50 10.34
CA LYS A 78 -7.21 15.92 11.59
C LYS A 78 -5.89 15.17 11.32
N TYR A 79 -4.89 15.87 10.80
CA TYR A 79 -3.67 15.24 10.27
C TYR A 79 -2.76 14.65 11.36
N ASP A 80 -2.59 15.31 12.49
CA ASP A 80 -1.76 14.79 13.60
C ASP A 80 -2.36 13.52 14.21
N GLU A 81 -3.68 13.50 14.38
CA GLU A 81 -4.40 12.31 14.84
C GLU A 81 -4.23 11.15 13.84
N LEU A 82 -4.34 11.45 12.55
CA LEU A 82 -4.11 10.46 11.49
C LEU A 82 -2.68 9.93 11.49
N LEU A 83 -1.68 10.77 11.72
CA LEU A 83 -0.28 10.37 11.80
C LEU A 83 -0.09 9.33 12.92
N VAL A 84 -0.60 9.64 14.12
CA VAL A 84 -0.51 8.74 15.29
C VAL A 84 -1.24 7.43 15.03
N ILE A 85 -2.47 7.49 14.52
CA ILE A 85 -3.30 6.29 14.27
C ILE A 85 -2.68 5.41 13.18
N THR A 86 -2.25 5.99 12.05
CA THR A 86 -1.71 5.23 10.91
C THR A 86 -0.37 4.59 11.25
N LYS A 87 0.51 5.28 12.00
CA LYS A 87 1.75 4.71 12.54
C LYS A 87 1.47 3.56 13.51
N ALA A 88 0.56 3.75 14.46
CA ALA A 88 0.17 2.67 15.38
C ALA A 88 -0.43 1.46 14.64
N LYS A 89 -1.24 1.69 13.59
CA LYS A 89 -1.83 0.63 12.77
C LYS A 89 -0.77 -0.09 11.92
N SER A 90 0.24 0.60 11.39
CA SER A 90 1.30 -0.03 10.57
C SER A 90 2.20 -0.96 11.38
N GLU A 91 2.39 -0.68 12.67
CA GLU A 91 3.20 -1.47 13.60
C GLU A 91 2.42 -2.64 14.24
N LYS A 92 1.10 -2.50 14.41
CA LYS A 92 0.27 -3.48 15.14
C LYS A 92 -0.36 -4.57 14.27
N TYR A 93 -0.44 -4.37 12.95
CA TYR A 93 -1.01 -5.36 12.04
C TYR A 93 -0.03 -6.49 11.74
N TYR A 94 -0.56 -7.70 11.59
CA TYR A 94 0.18 -8.92 11.27
C TYR A 94 -0.07 -9.40 9.83
N PHE A 95 -1.22 -9.06 9.24
CA PHE A 95 -1.50 -9.41 7.85
C PHE A 95 -0.83 -8.42 6.89
N GLY A 96 -0.02 -8.93 5.96
CA GLY A 96 0.72 -8.09 5.01
C GLY A 96 -0.13 -7.06 4.28
N ARG A 97 -1.35 -7.41 3.85
CA ARG A 97 -2.25 -6.47 3.15
C ARG A 97 -2.69 -5.30 4.04
N LEU A 98 -2.90 -5.53 5.33
CA LEU A 98 -3.25 -4.48 6.30
C LEU A 98 -2.05 -3.59 6.62
N ILE A 99 -0.86 -4.20 6.79
CA ILE A 99 0.39 -3.46 6.99
C ILE A 99 0.64 -2.52 5.81
N ILE A 100 0.57 -3.04 4.57
CA ILE A 100 0.80 -2.26 3.35
C ILE A 100 -0.23 -1.13 3.21
N ASN A 101 -1.51 -1.38 3.51
CA ASN A 101 -2.53 -0.33 3.47
C ASN A 101 -2.26 0.77 4.51
N SER A 102 -1.90 0.40 5.75
CA SER A 102 -1.56 1.37 6.80
C SER A 102 -0.31 2.17 6.46
N LYS A 103 0.73 1.53 5.92
CA LYS A 103 1.94 2.21 5.43
C LYS A 103 1.63 3.16 4.27
N PHE A 104 0.72 2.78 3.36
CA PHE A 104 0.28 3.68 2.29
C PHE A 104 -0.45 4.91 2.85
N ASN A 105 -1.36 4.73 3.80
CA ASN A 105 -2.04 5.85 4.46
C ASN A 105 -1.07 6.75 5.24
N LEU A 106 -0.06 6.16 5.89
CA LEU A 106 1.01 6.90 6.56
C LEU A 106 1.83 7.72 5.56
N LEU A 107 2.21 7.12 4.42
CA LEU A 107 2.92 7.79 3.34
C LEU A 107 2.16 9.04 2.86
N VAL A 108 0.86 8.90 2.61
CA VAL A 108 -0.01 10.01 2.18
C VAL A 108 0.00 11.14 3.23
N ILE A 109 -0.09 10.81 4.52
CA ILE A 109 -0.12 11.82 5.59
C ILE A 109 1.22 12.52 5.77
N LEU A 110 2.33 11.79 5.65
CA LEU A 110 3.66 12.40 5.69
C LEU A 110 3.81 13.44 4.56
N PHE A 111 3.34 13.12 3.35
CA PHE A 111 3.30 14.10 2.26
C PHE A 111 2.37 15.29 2.55
N ILE A 112 1.19 15.06 3.12
CA ILE A 112 0.24 16.14 3.52
C ILE A 112 0.84 17.07 4.59
N LEU A 113 1.71 16.54 5.45
CA LEU A 113 2.40 17.30 6.50
C LEU A 113 3.73 17.93 6.04
N GLY A 114 4.14 17.73 4.77
CA GLY A 114 5.43 18.22 4.26
C GLY A 114 6.64 17.47 4.80
N LYS A 115 6.45 16.30 5.41
CA LYS A 115 7.53 15.44 5.94
C LYS A 115 8.10 14.56 4.82
N ASN A 116 8.64 15.21 3.79
CA ASN A 116 9.02 14.55 2.54
C ASN A 116 10.12 13.49 2.72
N ASP A 117 11.14 13.77 3.55
CA ASP A 117 12.21 12.82 3.82
C ASP A 117 11.70 11.53 4.48
N GLU A 118 10.87 11.66 5.53
CA GLU A 118 10.21 10.52 6.19
C GLU A 118 9.32 9.75 5.19
N ALA A 119 8.63 10.47 4.30
CA ALA A 119 7.77 9.87 3.28
C ALA A 119 8.57 9.06 2.26
N PHE A 120 9.68 9.60 1.75
CA PHE A 120 10.56 8.92 0.81
C PHE A 120 11.27 7.73 1.44
N GLU A 121 11.69 7.84 2.69
CA GLU A 121 12.24 6.71 3.43
C GLU A 121 11.22 5.57 3.51
N LEU A 122 9.97 5.88 3.89
CA LEU A 122 8.89 4.89 3.96
C LEU A 122 8.57 4.27 2.59
N LEU A 123 8.61 5.08 1.52
CA LEU A 123 8.40 4.65 0.15
C LEU A 123 9.50 3.66 -0.31
N ASN A 124 10.76 3.88 0.09
CA ASN A 124 11.88 3.06 -0.32
C ASN A 124 12.06 1.79 0.53
N HIS A 125 11.74 1.84 1.83
CA HIS A 125 11.85 0.71 2.75
C HIS A 125 10.62 -0.20 2.81
N THR A 126 9.59 0.05 2.00
CA THR A 126 8.39 -0.78 1.94
C THR A 126 8.34 -1.57 0.64
N TYR A 127 8.16 -2.90 0.75
CA TYR A 127 7.95 -3.74 -0.43
C TYR A 127 6.55 -3.54 -0.99
N TRP A 128 6.43 -2.63 -1.95
CA TRP A 128 5.19 -2.36 -2.64
C TRP A 128 4.96 -3.35 -3.78
N ARG A 129 3.69 -3.65 -4.07
CA ARG A 129 3.33 -4.34 -5.31
C ARG A 129 3.79 -3.48 -6.49
N THR A 130 4.58 -4.08 -7.38
CA THR A 130 5.07 -3.43 -8.60
C THR A 130 3.88 -2.84 -9.36
N TYR A 131 3.94 -1.54 -9.65
CA TYR A 131 2.90 -0.79 -10.35
C TYR A 131 1.54 -0.67 -9.65
N SER A 132 1.51 -0.70 -8.32
CA SER A 132 0.36 -0.18 -7.57
C SER A 132 0.10 1.28 -7.94
N ASN A 133 -1.08 1.59 -8.50
CA ASN A 133 -1.47 2.93 -8.97
C ASN A 133 -1.07 4.06 -8.01
N GLY A 134 -1.37 3.90 -6.71
CA GLY A 134 -1.05 4.90 -5.71
C GLY A 134 0.46 5.05 -5.44
N VAL A 135 1.23 3.96 -5.52
CA VAL A 135 2.68 3.98 -5.22
C VAL A 135 3.48 4.56 -6.38
N VAL A 136 3.07 4.29 -7.63
CA VAL A 136 3.80 4.81 -8.80
C VAL A 136 3.74 6.33 -8.85
N PHE A 137 2.59 6.91 -8.51
CA PHE A 137 2.45 8.34 -8.36
C PHE A 137 3.51 8.94 -7.40
N TYR A 138 3.63 8.39 -6.18
CA TYR A 138 4.61 8.89 -5.21
C TYR A 138 6.07 8.65 -5.61
N ARG A 139 6.35 7.58 -6.36
CA ARG A 139 7.69 7.37 -6.95
C ARG A 139 8.04 8.40 -8.00
N VAL A 140 7.08 8.80 -8.83
CA VAL A 140 7.29 9.89 -9.79
C VAL A 140 7.52 11.20 -9.04
N LEU A 141 6.74 11.49 -7.99
CA LEU A 141 6.96 12.67 -7.15
C LEU A 141 8.37 12.71 -6.53
N GLU A 142 8.86 11.58 -6.01
CA GLU A 142 10.23 11.48 -5.48
C GLU A 142 11.29 11.79 -6.55
N LEU A 143 11.15 11.23 -7.74
CA LEU A 143 12.11 11.48 -8.83
C LEU A 143 12.09 12.93 -9.28
N LEU A 144 10.92 13.54 -9.36
CA LEU A 144 10.79 14.95 -9.72
C LEU A 144 11.29 15.90 -8.62
N TYR A 145 11.16 15.52 -7.35
CA TYR A 145 11.77 16.23 -6.23
C TYR A 145 13.30 16.20 -6.31
N LYS A 146 13.87 15.08 -6.79
CA LYS A 146 15.32 14.88 -6.97
C LYS A 146 15.83 15.36 -8.34
N ASP A 147 15.04 16.15 -9.07
CA ASP A 147 15.33 16.65 -10.43
C ASP A 147 15.69 15.57 -11.47
N LYS A 148 15.25 14.32 -11.26
CA LYS A 148 15.47 13.16 -12.14
C LYS A 148 14.34 13.00 -13.15
N ILE A 149 14.11 14.02 -13.99
CA ILE A 149 12.99 14.08 -14.94
C ILE A 149 13.01 12.91 -15.93
N ASP A 150 14.19 12.53 -16.44
CA ASP A 150 14.30 11.43 -17.40
C ASP A 150 13.97 10.06 -16.79
N GLU A 151 14.28 9.85 -15.51
CA GLU A 151 13.89 8.65 -14.78
C GLU A 151 12.37 8.61 -14.56
N ALA A 152 11.75 9.76 -14.25
CA ALA A 152 10.30 9.88 -14.13
C ALA A 152 9.58 9.55 -15.46
N LYS A 153 10.11 10.04 -16.59
CA LYS A 153 9.62 9.69 -17.94
C LYS A 153 9.75 8.19 -18.22
N LYS A 154 10.87 7.55 -17.83
CA LYS A 154 11.00 6.09 -17.98
C LYS A 154 9.94 5.31 -17.20
N ILE A 155 9.51 5.79 -16.02
CA ILE A 155 8.42 5.17 -15.24
C ILE A 155 7.08 5.35 -15.94
N ARG A 156 6.78 6.56 -16.44
CA ARG A 156 5.59 6.87 -17.23
C ARG A 156 5.48 5.95 -18.45
N GLU A 157 6.57 5.78 -19.19
CA GLU A 157 6.60 4.95 -20.40
C GLU A 157 6.34 3.47 -20.08
N LYS A 158 6.80 2.99 -18.93
CA LYS A 158 6.47 1.65 -18.41
C LYS A 158 4.99 1.55 -18.03
N LEU A 159 4.44 2.55 -17.34
CA LEU A 159 3.02 2.61 -16.99
C LEU A 159 2.11 2.61 -18.22
N ARG A 160 2.49 3.31 -19.30
CA ARG A 160 1.71 3.39 -20.54
C ARG A 160 1.47 2.02 -21.19
N ARG A 161 2.35 1.05 -20.93
CA ARG A 161 2.22 -0.32 -21.45
C ARG A 161 1.27 -1.19 -20.63
N ILE A 162 0.80 -0.71 -19.48
CA ILE A 162 -0.10 -1.43 -18.59
C ILE A 162 -1.54 -0.96 -18.86
N LYS A 163 -2.47 -1.90 -19.08
CA LYS A 163 -3.89 -1.58 -19.30
C LYS A 163 -4.52 -0.88 -18.08
N HIS A 164 -5.49 -0.01 -18.32
CA HIS A 164 -6.29 0.67 -17.29
C HIS A 164 -5.49 1.60 -16.37
N GLN A 165 -4.52 2.33 -16.93
CA GLN A 165 -3.66 3.27 -16.21
C GLN A 165 -3.88 4.74 -16.64
N GLU A 166 -4.96 5.02 -17.35
CA GLU A 166 -5.22 6.32 -18.00
C GLU A 166 -5.18 7.48 -16.99
N ASN A 167 -5.77 7.27 -15.81
CA ASN A 167 -5.78 8.29 -14.75
C ASN A 167 -4.38 8.58 -14.16
N ASN A 168 -3.54 7.56 -14.00
CA ASN A 168 -2.19 7.76 -13.46
C ASN A 168 -1.28 8.42 -14.48
N LEU A 169 -1.42 8.05 -15.75
CA LEU A 169 -0.72 8.71 -16.85
C LEU A 169 -1.10 10.18 -16.92
N ALA A 170 -2.40 10.51 -16.87
CA ALA A 170 -2.84 11.91 -16.87
C ALA A 170 -2.20 12.71 -15.72
N ILE A 171 -2.21 12.17 -14.50
CA ILE A 171 -1.61 12.84 -13.34
C ILE A 171 -0.08 13.01 -13.49
N ILE A 172 0.62 11.96 -13.95
CA ILE A 172 2.07 11.98 -14.13
C ILE A 172 2.46 12.95 -15.25
N ASP A 173 1.75 12.92 -16.37
CA ASP A 173 1.97 13.79 -17.52
C ASP A 173 1.83 15.25 -17.11
N HIS A 174 0.80 15.56 -16.31
CA HIS A 174 0.60 16.90 -15.76
C HIS A 174 1.73 17.36 -14.84
N ILE A 175 2.25 16.50 -13.96
CA ILE A 175 3.32 16.91 -13.04
C ILE A 175 4.66 17.05 -13.77
N ILE A 176 4.94 16.17 -14.73
CA ILE A 176 6.14 16.25 -15.58
C ILE A 176 6.09 17.54 -16.41
N SER A 177 5.00 17.79 -17.14
CA SER A 177 4.83 19.01 -17.94
C SER A 177 4.88 20.26 -17.08
N PHE A 178 4.32 20.24 -15.87
CA PHE A 178 4.46 21.36 -14.92
C PHE A 178 5.92 21.67 -14.57
N LYS A 179 6.71 20.64 -14.20
CA LYS A 179 8.13 20.82 -13.85
C LYS A 179 8.97 21.32 -15.03
N GLN A 180 8.57 21.01 -16.27
CA GLN A 180 9.27 21.41 -17.49
C GLN A 180 8.83 22.77 -18.05
N ASP A 181 7.53 23.06 -18.04
CA ASP A 181 6.93 24.15 -18.82
C ASP A 181 6.37 25.29 -17.94
N ASN A 182 6.45 25.16 -16.62
CA ASN A 182 6.00 26.16 -15.63
C ASN A 182 4.52 26.58 -15.74
N GLN A 183 3.68 25.81 -16.43
CA GLN A 183 2.26 26.11 -16.60
C GLN A 183 1.44 25.59 -15.40
N GLU A 184 1.16 26.47 -14.42
CA GLU A 184 0.27 26.18 -13.29
C GLU A 184 -1.12 25.74 -13.79
N ASN A 185 -1.55 24.54 -13.40
CA ASN A 185 -2.94 24.11 -13.58
C ASN A 185 -3.72 24.33 -12.29
N GLU A 186 -4.50 25.42 -12.21
CA GLU A 186 -5.27 25.83 -11.03
C GLU A 186 -6.16 24.73 -10.43
N LYS A 187 -6.66 23.80 -11.26
CA LYS A 187 -7.47 22.65 -10.78
C LYS A 187 -6.64 21.69 -9.93
N LEU A 188 -5.38 21.49 -10.28
CA LEU A 188 -4.44 20.73 -9.46
C LEU A 188 -4.03 21.57 -8.26
N THR A 189 -3.70 22.87 -8.43
CA THR A 189 -3.26 23.85 -7.40
C THR A 189 -4.11 23.88 -6.14
N LYS A 190 -5.42 23.66 -6.27
CA LYS A 190 -6.36 23.58 -5.13
C LYS A 190 -6.31 22.27 -4.34
N SER A 191 -5.74 21.20 -4.89
CA SER A 191 -5.63 19.85 -4.28
C SER A 191 -4.20 19.46 -3.86
N ILE A 192 -3.24 20.37 -4.00
CA ILE A 192 -1.82 20.04 -4.04
C ILE A 192 -1.26 19.64 -2.66
N TYR A 193 -0.78 18.40 -2.59
CA TYR A 193 0.13 17.91 -1.56
C TYR A 193 1.34 18.86 -1.41
N PRO A 194 1.77 19.22 -0.18
CA PRO A 194 2.90 20.12 0.10
C PRO A 194 4.14 19.95 -0.78
N ILE A 195 4.51 18.73 -1.13
CA ILE A 195 5.65 18.46 -2.01
C ILE A 195 5.55 19.12 -3.39
N VAL A 196 4.37 19.06 -4.02
CA VAL A 196 4.17 19.70 -5.32
C VAL A 196 4.09 21.22 -5.13
N ARG A 197 3.61 21.72 -3.98
CA ARG A 197 3.67 23.15 -3.63
C ARG A 197 5.11 23.64 -3.46
N GLU A 198 5.98 22.85 -2.83
CA GLU A 198 7.41 23.14 -2.71
C GLU A 198 8.10 23.15 -4.09
N MET A 199 7.75 22.21 -4.97
CA MET A 199 8.18 22.26 -6.37
C MET A 199 7.70 23.55 -7.06
N CYS A 200 6.47 24.01 -6.81
CA CYS A 200 5.95 25.29 -7.32
C CYS A 200 6.72 26.50 -6.78
N SER A 201 7.09 26.53 -5.49
CA SER A 201 7.78 27.68 -4.88
C SER A 201 9.24 27.79 -5.30
N ASN A 202 9.96 26.67 -5.41
CA ASN A 202 11.36 26.69 -5.81
C ASN A 202 11.55 27.15 -7.26
N ASN A 203 10.66 26.77 -8.18
CA ASN A 203 10.71 27.24 -9.57
C ASN A 203 10.50 28.75 -9.72
N LYS A 204 9.67 29.38 -8.87
CA LYS A 204 9.47 30.85 -8.88
C LYS A 204 10.72 31.60 -8.43
N THR A 205 11.51 31.04 -7.52
CA THR A 205 12.76 31.64 -7.05
C THR A 205 13.85 31.56 -8.12
N THR A 206 13.93 30.45 -8.85
CA THR A 206 14.89 30.28 -9.96
C THR A 206 14.62 31.21 -11.14
N HIS A 207 13.34 31.46 -11.47
CA HIS A 207 12.99 32.39 -12.55
C HIS A 207 13.39 33.84 -12.23
N LYS A 208 13.21 34.28 -10.98
CA LYS A 208 13.64 35.62 -10.54
C LYS A 208 15.15 35.82 -10.56
N LEU A 209 15.93 34.75 -10.40
CA LEU A 209 17.39 34.79 -10.47
C LEU A 209 17.92 34.80 -11.91
N ASN A 210 17.14 34.33 -12.89
CA ASN A 210 17.50 34.35 -14.30
C ASN A 210 17.00 35.61 -15.04
N GLU A 211 16.26 36.49 -14.35
CA GLU A 211 15.75 37.78 -14.84
C GLU A 211 16.54 38.98 -14.27
N LEU A 212 17.63 38.73 -13.53
CA LEU A 212 18.59 39.71 -13.02
C LEU A 212 19.96 39.49 -13.66
#